data_AF-A0A8T9Z5Y3-F1
#
_entry.id   AF-A0A8T9Z5Y3-F1
#
_cell.length_a   1.000
_cell.length_b   1.000
_cell.length_c   1.000
_cell.angle_alpha   90.00
_cell.angle_beta   90.00
_cell.angle_gamma   90.00
#
_symmetry.space_group_name_H-M   'P 1'
#
loop_
_entity.id
_entity.type
_entity.pdbx_description
1 polymer ?
#
loop_
_entity_poly.entity_id
_entity_poly.type
_entity_poly.pdbx_seq_one_letter_code
_entity_poly.pdbx_strand_id
1 'polypeptide(L)'
;MKFTKILVQIAALYVFYMVGTWVQEMLNIPIPGSLIGMFLLLVLLSLKVLPVKWFDLGAETLVAIMPFLLIPPTLGLMNYGAFFMSKGISLFITIVASTFLIIIVAGHTGQYLANRKERESR
;
A
#
# COMPACT_ATOMS: atom_id res chain seq x y z
N MET A 1 -24.39 -15.57 0.14
CA MET A 1 -23.43 -15.85 1.24
C MET A 1 -21.98 -15.45 0.95
N LYS A 2 -21.50 -15.37 -0.30
CA LYS A 2 -20.14 -14.86 -0.62
C LYS A 2 -19.98 -13.36 -0.34
N PHE A 3 -20.98 -12.57 -0.72
CA PHE A 3 -21.00 -11.11 -0.51
C PHE A 3 -20.89 -10.71 0.97
N THR A 4 -21.61 -11.39 1.86
CA THR A 4 -21.54 -11.17 3.31
C THR A 4 -20.13 -11.41 3.85
N LYS A 5 -19.44 -12.45 3.37
CA LYS A 5 -18.04 -12.70 3.75
C LYS A 5 -17.16 -11.54 3.31
N ILE A 6 -17.24 -11.12 2.05
CA ILE A 6 -16.45 -10.00 1.51
C ILE A 6 -16.67 -8.73 2.35
N LEU A 7 -17.92 -8.38 2.68
CA LEU A 7 -18.22 -7.22 3.53
C LEU A 7 -17.56 -7.31 4.91
N VAL A 8 -17.64 -8.48 5.57
CA VAL A 8 -17.01 -8.69 6.89
C VAL A 8 -15.48 -8.59 6.78
N GLN A 9 -14.88 -9.14 5.73
CA GLN A 9 -13.43 -9.06 5.51
C GLN A 9 -12.98 -7.61 5.27
N ILE A 10 -13.73 -6.84 4.47
CA ILE A 10 -13.47 -5.41 4.24
C ILE A 10 -13.63 -4.62 5.54
N ALA A 11 -14.68 -4.88 6.32
CA ALA A 11 -14.87 -4.24 7.62
C ALA A 11 -13.71 -4.54 8.58
N ALA A 12 -13.22 -5.78 8.60
CA ALA A 12 -12.06 -6.15 9.39
C ALA A 12 -10.78 -5.41 8.93
N LEU A 13 -10.53 -5.32 7.63
CA LEU A 13 -9.42 -4.50 7.09
C LEU A 13 -9.55 -3.02 7.47
N TYR A 14 -10.78 -2.49 7.47
CA TYR A 14 -11.06 -1.12 7.88
C TYR A 14 -10.76 -0.90 9.37
N VAL A 15 -11.03 -1.87 10.24
CA VAL A 15 -10.63 -1.79 11.66
C VAL A 15 -9.11 -1.66 11.81
N PHE A 16 -8.32 -2.42 11.04
CA PHE A 16 -6.86 -2.26 11.06
C PHE A 16 -6.41 -0.87 10.59
N TYR A 17 -7.07 -0.33 9.57
CA TYR A 17 -6.85 1.05 9.12
C TYR A 17 -7.17 2.08 10.23
N MET A 18 -8.31 1.92 10.92
CA MET A 18 -8.69 2.80 12.03
C MET A 18 -7.69 2.75 13.17
N VAL A 19 -7.26 1.55 13.58
CA VAL A 19 -6.24 1.38 14.63
C VAL A 19 -4.92 2.02 14.20
N GLY A 20 -4.49 1.80 12.96
CA GLY A 20 -3.27 2.41 12.43
C GLY A 20 -3.34 3.95 12.38
N THR A 21 -4.49 4.51 12.04
CA THR A 21 -4.74 5.96 12.03
C THR A 21 -4.76 6.53 13.44
N TRP A 22 -5.41 5.84 14.39
CA TRP A 22 -5.39 6.23 15.80
C TRP A 22 -3.97 6.25 16.38
N VAL A 23 -3.17 5.22 16.07
CA VAL A 23 -1.75 5.17 16.47
C VAL A 23 -0.95 6.31 15.83
N GLN A 24 -1.19 6.59 14.55
CA GLN A 24 -0.56 7.69 13.83
C GLN A 24 -0.84 9.05 14.46
N GLU A 25 -2.09 9.30 14.84
CA GLU A 25 -2.54 10.53 15.50
C GLU A 25 -1.95 10.67 16.90
N MET A 26 -1.92 9.58 17.68
CA MET A 26 -1.32 9.61 19.02
C MET A 26 0.19 9.88 18.99
N LEU A 27 0.91 9.27 18.04
CA LEU A 27 2.37 9.36 17.98
C LEU A 27 2.87 10.50 17.08
N ASN A 28 2.00 11.18 16.33
CA ASN A 28 2.34 12.25 15.37
C ASN A 28 3.48 11.88 14.40
N ILE A 29 3.44 10.65 13.88
CA ILE A 29 4.47 10.13 12.98
C ILE A 29 4.18 10.57 11.53
N PRO A 30 5.19 10.93 10.71
CA PRO A 30 5.02 11.28 9.29
C PRO A 30 4.79 10.06 8.38
N ILE A 31 4.14 9.01 8.89
CA ILE A 31 3.81 7.79 8.15
C ILE A 31 2.29 7.67 8.11
N PRO A 32 1.66 7.47 6.95
CA PRO A 32 0.22 7.24 6.85
C PRO A 32 -0.28 6.14 7.78
N GLY A 33 -1.41 6.38 8.47
CA GLY A 33 -2.05 5.39 9.35
C GLY A 33 -2.36 4.05 8.66
N SER A 34 -2.63 4.07 7.34
CA SER A 34 -2.84 2.85 6.55
C SER A 34 -1.62 1.93 6.51
N LEU A 35 -0.40 2.49 6.41
CA LEU A 35 0.83 1.70 6.46
C LEU A 35 1.02 1.06 7.84
N ILE A 36 0.75 1.81 8.91
CA ILE A 36 0.83 1.31 10.29
C ILE A 36 -0.18 0.16 10.50
N GLY A 37 -1.42 0.33 10.01
CA GLY A 37 -2.45 -0.72 10.06
C GLY A 37 -2.05 -1.98 9.29
N MET A 38 -1.44 -1.84 8.11
CA MET A 38 -0.91 -2.97 7.34
C MET A 38 0.27 -3.65 8.04
N PHE A 39 1.19 -2.90 8.66
CA PHE A 39 2.27 -3.46 9.46
C PHE A 39 1.74 -4.24 10.67
N LEU A 40 0.72 -3.71 11.36
CA LEU A 40 0.06 -4.39 12.46
C LEU A 40 -0.54 -5.72 11.99
N LEU A 41 -1.30 -5.71 10.89
CA LEU A 41 -1.87 -6.91 10.28
C LEU A 41 -0.76 -7.92 9.92
N LEU A 42 0.35 -7.46 9.33
CA LEU A 42 1.51 -8.30 8.98
C LEU A 42 2.12 -8.99 10.21
N VAL A 43 2.27 -8.27 11.32
CA VAL A 43 2.79 -8.84 12.57
C VAL A 43 1.84 -9.93 13.09
N LEU A 44 0.52 -9.67 13.12
CA LEU A 44 -0.46 -10.67 13.57
C LEU A 44 -0.50 -11.92 12.68
N LEU A 45 -0.36 -11.74 11.36
CA LEU A 45 -0.27 -12.84 10.39
C LEU A 45 1.04 -13.63 10.58
N SER A 46 2.15 -12.94 10.82
CA SER A 46 3.46 -13.55 11.05
C SER A 46 3.50 -14.36 12.36
N LEU A 47 2.80 -13.89 13.39
CA LEU A 47 2.59 -14.62 14.65
C LEU A 47 1.57 -15.77 14.53
N LYS A 48 0.99 -16.01 13.34
CA LYS A 48 -0.05 -17.01 13.06
C LYS A 48 -1.31 -16.87 13.94
N VAL A 49 -1.55 -15.69 14.51
CA VAL A 49 -2.76 -15.39 15.30
C VAL A 49 -3.98 -15.35 14.40
N LEU A 50 -3.80 -14.88 13.16
CA LEU A 50 -4.87 -14.76 12.17
C LEU A 50 -4.51 -15.58 10.90
N PRO A 51 -5.45 -16.36 10.35
CA PRO A 51 -5.23 -17.04 9.08
C PRO A 51 -5.43 -16.08 7.90
N VAL A 52 -4.51 -16.07 6.94
CA VAL A 52 -4.54 -15.20 5.74
C VAL A 52 -5.86 -15.28 4.98
N LYS A 53 -6.47 -16.49 4.91
CA LYS A 53 -7.76 -16.74 4.25
C LYS A 53 -8.92 -15.88 4.76
N TRP A 54 -8.80 -15.29 5.95
CA TRP A 54 -9.80 -14.39 6.50
C TRP A 54 -9.83 -13.01 5.84
N PHE A 55 -8.83 -12.64 5.04
CA PHE A 55 -8.77 -11.32 4.40
C PHE A 55 -8.69 -11.40 2.87
N ASP A 56 -8.41 -12.59 2.34
CA ASP A 56 -8.07 -12.83 0.93
C ASP A 56 -9.12 -12.29 -0.05
N LEU A 57 -10.39 -12.70 0.09
CA LEU A 57 -11.47 -12.28 -0.83
C LEU A 57 -11.79 -10.79 -0.71
N GLY A 58 -11.76 -10.23 0.51
CA GLY A 58 -12.00 -8.82 0.75
C GLY A 58 -10.91 -7.94 0.18
N ALA A 59 -9.64 -8.33 0.40
CA ALA A 59 -8.48 -7.64 -0.15
C ALA A 59 -8.45 -7.72 -1.68
N GLU A 60 -8.68 -8.89 -2.27
CA GLU A 60 -8.73 -9.08 -3.73
C GLU A 60 -9.83 -8.22 -4.36
N THR A 61 -11.01 -8.15 -3.72
CA THR A 61 -12.11 -7.28 -4.17
C THR A 61 -11.72 -5.80 -4.13
N LEU A 62 -11.10 -5.33 -3.04
CA LEU A 62 -10.63 -3.94 -2.93
C LEU A 62 -9.55 -3.61 -3.97
N VAL A 63 -8.62 -4.54 -4.22
CA VAL A 63 -7.60 -4.38 -5.26
C VAL A 63 -8.23 -4.35 -6.65
N ALA A 64 -9.21 -5.20 -6.92
CA ALA A 64 -9.90 -5.23 -8.21
C ALA A 64 -10.63 -3.92 -8.53
N ILE A 65 -11.16 -3.21 -7.51
CA ILE A 65 -11.81 -1.90 -7.71
C ILE A 65 -10.84 -0.71 -7.63
N MET A 66 -9.56 -0.89 -7.28
CA MET A 66 -8.58 0.21 -7.21
C MET A 66 -8.54 1.09 -8.47
N PRO A 67 -8.57 0.55 -9.70
CA PRO A 67 -8.57 1.39 -10.90
C PRO A 67 -9.77 2.35 -10.96
N PHE A 68 -10.94 1.92 -10.47
CA PHE A 68 -12.12 2.76 -10.37
C PHE A 68 -11.94 3.88 -9.33
N LEU A 69 -11.28 3.58 -8.21
CA LEU A 69 -10.94 4.57 -7.17
C LEU A 69 -9.93 5.64 -7.64
N LEU A 70 -9.22 5.42 -8.75
CA LEU A 70 -8.29 6.39 -9.34
C LEU A 70 -8.99 7.43 -10.23
N ILE A 71 -10.24 7.21 -10.62
CA ILE A 71 -10.97 8.12 -11.51
C ILE A 71 -11.11 9.52 -10.88
N PRO A 72 -11.60 9.70 -9.63
CA PRO A 72 -11.77 11.03 -9.06
C PRO A 72 -10.47 11.83 -8.90
N PRO A 73 -9.37 11.27 -8.37
CA PRO A 73 -8.08 11.96 -8.34
C PRO A 73 -7.59 12.36 -9.73
N THR A 74 -7.75 11.49 -10.73
CA THR A 74 -7.31 11.75 -12.11
C THR A 74 -8.09 12.88 -12.76
N LEU A 75 -9.42 12.93 -12.57
CA LEU A 75 -10.24 14.04 -13.04
C LEU A 75 -9.83 15.37 -12.40
N GLY A 76 -9.42 15.35 -11.13
CA GLY A 76 -8.87 16.53 -10.44
C GLY A 76 -7.61 17.10 -11.11
N LEU A 77 -6.81 16.27 -11.77
CA LEU A 77 -5.62 16.70 -12.49
C LEU A 77 -5.95 17.54 -13.73
N MET A 78 -7.15 17.40 -14.31
CA MET A 78 -7.57 18.17 -15.49
C MET A 78 -7.58 19.68 -15.21
N ASN A 79 -7.79 20.09 -13.96
CA ASN A 79 -7.73 21.49 -13.53
C ASN A 79 -6.32 22.10 -13.62
N TYR A 80 -5.27 21.27 -13.75
CA TYR A 80 -3.87 21.69 -13.81
C TYR A 80 -3.28 21.63 -15.22
N GLY A 81 -4.11 21.60 -16.27
CA GLY A 81 -3.66 21.44 -17.67
C GLY A 81 -2.54 22.41 -18.10
N ALA A 82 -2.60 23.68 -17.70
CA ALA A 82 -1.55 24.67 -18.02
C ALA A 82 -0.19 24.35 -17.37
N PHE A 83 -0.19 23.74 -16.18
CA PHE A 83 1.02 23.28 -15.50
C PHE A 83 1.66 22.11 -16.26
N PHE A 84 0.83 21.18 -16.75
CA PHE A 84 1.31 20.08 -17.59
C PHE A 84 1.82 20.55 -18.96
N MET A 85 1.24 21.57 -19.58
CA MET A 85 1.76 22.10 -20.86
C MET A 85 3.14 22.77 -20.69
N SER A 86 3.34 23.49 -19.59
CA SER A 86 4.60 24.21 -19.34
C SER A 86 5.72 23.34 -18.76
N LYS A 87 5.39 22.33 -17.95
CA LYS A 87 6.39 21.50 -17.23
C LYS A 87 6.21 19.99 -17.41
N GLY A 88 5.31 19.54 -18.29
CA GLY A 88 4.97 18.13 -18.48
C GLY A 88 6.17 17.26 -18.81
N ILE A 89 7.08 17.73 -19.66
CA ILE A 89 8.28 16.96 -20.03
C ILE A 89 9.22 16.76 -18.83
N SER A 90 9.40 17.79 -18.02
CA SER A 90 10.24 17.71 -16.81
C SER A 90 9.61 16.77 -15.78
N LEU A 91 8.28 16.85 -15.60
CA LEU A 91 7.54 15.95 -14.71
C LEU A 91 7.66 14.50 -15.16
N PHE A 92 7.48 14.23 -16.45
CA PHE A 92 7.60 12.88 -17.00
C PHE A 92 8.98 12.28 -16.73
N ILE A 93 10.05 13.03 -17.01
CA ILE A 93 11.42 12.60 -16.75
C ILE A 93 11.62 12.33 -15.25
N THR A 94 11.17 13.23 -14.37
CA THR A 94 11.28 13.05 -12.92
C THR A 94 10.55 11.80 -12.44
N ILE A 95 9.31 11.56 -12.89
CA ILE A 95 8.51 10.40 -12.49
C ILE A 95 9.18 9.10 -12.94
N VAL A 96 9.61 9.04 -14.20
CA VAL A 96 10.27 7.85 -14.74
C VAL A 96 11.58 7.58 -13.99
N ALA A 97 12.43 8.60 -13.84
CA ALA A 97 13.70 8.47 -13.14
C ALA A 97 13.51 8.06 -11.67
N SER A 98 12.57 8.67 -10.94
CA SER A 98 12.30 8.31 -9.54
C SER A 98 11.74 6.90 -9.41
N THR A 99 10.89 6.47 -10.35
CA THR A 99 10.31 5.12 -10.34
C THR A 99 11.41 4.06 -10.52
N PHE A 100 12.28 4.24 -11.51
CA PHE A 100 13.42 3.34 -11.70
C PHE A 100 14.36 3.32 -10.49
N LEU A 101 14.66 4.50 -9.93
CA LEU A 101 15.52 4.60 -8.75
C LEU A 101 14.90 3.83 -7.57
N ILE A 102 13.62 4.04 -7.28
CA ILE A 102 12.91 3.34 -6.19
C ILE A 102 12.94 1.82 -6.42
N ILE A 103 12.65 1.35 -7.63
CA ILE A 103 12.66 -0.09 -7.96
C ILE A 103 14.06 -0.68 -7.74
N ILE A 104 15.11 -0.01 -8.23
CA ILE A 104 16.50 -0.49 -8.09
C ILE A 104 16.89 -0.55 -6.61
N VAL A 105 16.65 0.51 -5.85
CA VAL A 105 17.01 0.57 -4.43
C VAL A 105 16.23 -0.46 -3.63
N ALA A 106 14.90 -0.49 -3.75
CA ALA A 106 14.06 -1.44 -3.03
C ALA A 106 14.39 -2.89 -3.41
N GLY A 107 14.62 -3.15 -4.70
CA GLY A 107 15.02 -4.47 -5.20
C GLY A 107 16.37 -4.91 -4.63
N HIS A 108 17.37 -4.03 -4.67
CA HIS A 108 18.70 -4.34 -4.13
C HIS A 108 18.68 -4.52 -2.61
N THR A 109 17.93 -3.69 -1.87
CA THR A 109 17.74 -3.86 -0.42
C THR A 109 17.06 -5.18 -0.09
N GLY A 110 16.01 -5.55 -0.83
CA GLY A 110 15.30 -6.82 -0.67
C GLY A 110 16.20 -8.02 -0.95
N GLN A 111 16.94 -8.00 -2.05
CA GLN A 111 17.90 -9.05 -2.41
C GLN A 111 19.04 -9.16 -1.39
N TYR A 112 19.56 -8.03 -0.90
CA TYR A 112 20.59 -8.03 0.14
C TYR A 112 20.12 -8.70 1.43
N LEU A 113 18.92 -8.37 1.91
CA LEU A 113 18.33 -9.01 3.09
C LEU A 113 18.04 -10.51 2.87
N ALA A 114 17.55 -10.88 1.69
CA ALA A 114 17.29 -12.28 1.35
C ALA A 114 18.57 -13.12 1.32
N ASN A 115 19.61 -12.63 0.64
CA ASN A 115 20.91 -13.31 0.54
C ASN A 115 21.62 -13.42 1.90
N ARG A 116 21.43 -12.46 2.81
CA ARG A 116 21.96 -12.55 4.18
C ARG A 116 21.30 -13.68 4.96
N LYS A 117 19.97 -13.81 4.87
CA LYS A 117 19.21 -14.86 5.56
C LYS A 117 19.55 -16.26 5.04
N GLU A 118 19.82 -16.38 3.74
CA GLU A 118 20.22 -17.65 3.11
C GLU A 118 21.64 -18.09 3.48
N ARG A 119 22.54 -17.13 3.76
CA ARG A 119 23.89 -17.39 4.30
C ARG A 119 23.90 -17.77 5.78
N GLU A 120 22.93 -17.28 6.56
CA GLU A 120 22.79 -17.61 7.99
C GLU A 120 22.09 -18.97 8.22
N SER A 121 21.34 -19.51 7.24
CA SER A 121 20.65 -20.81 7.36
C SER A 121 21.40 -21.99 6.72
N ARG A 122 22.64 -21.80 6.26
CA ARG A 122 23.49 -22.82 5.65
C ARG A 122 24.70 -23.09 6.53
#